data_AF-A0A6G8RZW5-F1
#
_entry.id   AF-A0A6G8RZW5-F1
#
_cell.length_a   1.000
_cell.length_b   1.000
_cell.length_c   1.000
_cell.angle_alpha   90.00
_cell.angle_beta   90.00
_cell.angle_gamma   90.00
#
_symmetry.space_group_name_H-M   'P 1'
#
loop_
_entity.id
_entity.type
_entity.pdbx_description
1 polymer ?
#
loop_
_entity_poly.entity_id
_entity_poly.type
_entity_poly.pdbx_seq_one_letter_code
_entity_poly.pdbx_strand_id
1 'polypeptide(L)'
;MEIRTDDNEYFAGKFFLLFSGKWSLPILRYLFIANAPIRFNKIHRDLSPITQMQLSKYLKALERLNLVEKKSYAEIPPRVEYSITDLGKSLDQPLAELSNWMKQHDNFFK
;
A
#
# COMPACT_ATOMS: atom_id res chain seq x y z
N MET A 1 33.76 -13.00 -2.44
CA MET A 1 32.74 -13.12 -3.51
C MET A 1 31.57 -13.87 -2.89
N GLU A 2 30.78 -13.19 -2.06
CA GLU A 2 29.69 -13.81 -1.29
C GLU A 2 28.58 -12.79 -1.09
N ILE A 3 27.74 -12.57 -2.10
CA ILE A 3 26.39 -12.01 -1.90
C ILE A 3 25.55 -12.50 -3.09
N ARG A 4 24.71 -13.53 -2.89
CA ARG A 4 23.68 -13.90 -3.87
C ARG A 4 22.51 -14.75 -3.35
N THR A 5 22.47 -15.02 -2.06
CA THR A 5 21.32 -15.61 -1.34
C THR A 5 20.91 -14.64 -0.24
N ASP A 6 20.08 -13.64 -0.55
CA ASP A 6 19.15 -13.04 0.46
C ASP A 6 18.19 -11.96 -0.07
N ASP A 7 18.39 -11.40 -1.26
CA ASP A 7 17.57 -10.25 -1.71
C ASP A 7 16.07 -10.56 -1.79
N ASN A 8 15.72 -11.81 -2.13
CA ASN A 8 14.34 -12.25 -2.30
C ASN A 8 13.65 -12.58 -0.96
N GLU A 9 14.40 -13.14 0.00
CA GLU A 9 13.90 -13.45 1.34
C GLU A 9 13.74 -12.16 2.16
N TYR A 10 14.68 -11.23 2.02
CA TYR A 10 14.57 -9.88 2.56
C TYR A 10 13.40 -9.08 1.97
N PHE A 11 13.14 -9.23 0.67
CA PHE A 11 12.00 -8.60 0.01
C PHE A 11 10.67 -9.15 0.53
N ALA A 12 10.54 -10.47 0.61
CA ALA A 12 9.35 -11.13 1.17
C ALA A 12 9.11 -10.71 2.63
N GLY A 13 10.15 -10.71 3.47
CA GLY A 13 10.05 -10.27 4.86
C GLY A 13 9.57 -8.83 5.00
N LYS A 14 10.11 -7.90 4.20
CA LYS A 14 9.65 -6.51 4.18
C LYS A 14 8.21 -6.36 3.68
N PHE A 15 7.81 -7.13 2.69
CA PHE A 15 6.43 -7.17 2.21
C PHE A 15 5.48 -7.58 3.35
N PHE A 16 5.72 -8.70 4.01
CA PHE A 16 4.87 -9.16 5.11
C PHE A 16 4.84 -8.19 6.31
N LEU A 17 5.97 -7.58 6.66
CA LEU A 17 6.01 -6.54 7.70
C LEU A 17 5.18 -5.30 7.34
N LEU A 18 5.19 -4.90 6.06
CA LEU A 18 4.38 -3.78 5.62
C LEU A 18 2.88 -4.13 5.64
N PHE A 19 2.51 -5.30 5.11
CA PHE A 19 1.11 -5.73 4.97
C PHE A 19 0.46 -6.18 6.27
N SER A 20 1.24 -6.58 7.27
CA SER A 20 0.74 -6.78 8.65
C SER A 20 0.46 -5.45 9.38
N GLY A 21 0.94 -4.32 8.83
CA GLY A 21 0.68 -2.99 9.36
C GLY A 21 -0.75 -2.51 9.10
N LYS A 22 -1.32 -1.78 10.09
CA LYS A 22 -2.71 -1.30 10.10
C LYS A 22 -3.15 -0.53 8.84
N TRP A 23 -2.25 0.16 8.15
CA TRP A 23 -2.63 1.15 7.13
C TRP A 23 -2.30 0.77 5.69
N SER A 24 -1.51 -0.27 5.43
CA SER A 24 -1.11 -0.66 4.07
C SER A 24 -2.30 -1.04 3.20
N LEU A 25 -3.14 -1.97 3.69
CA LEU A 25 -4.33 -2.42 2.98
C LEU A 25 -5.39 -1.30 2.82
N PRO A 26 -5.73 -0.51 3.87
CA PRO A 26 -6.62 0.63 3.70
C PRO A 26 -6.16 1.65 2.66
N ILE A 27 -4.87 2.00 2.62
CA ILE A 27 -4.32 2.95 1.63
C ILE A 27 -4.40 2.37 0.22
N LEU A 28 -3.97 1.12 0.01
CA LEU A 28 -4.04 0.47 -1.30
C LEU A 28 -5.48 0.36 -1.80
N ARG A 29 -6.40 -0.12 -0.95
CA ARG A 29 -7.82 -0.23 -1.30
C ARG A 29 -8.44 1.12 -1.64
N TYR A 30 -8.10 2.16 -0.89
CA TYR A 30 -8.57 3.52 -1.16
C TYR A 30 -8.12 4.01 -2.54
N LEU A 31 -6.84 3.87 -2.86
CA LEU A 31 -6.29 4.27 -4.16
C LEU A 31 -6.84 3.41 -5.32
N PHE A 32 -7.05 2.12 -5.08
CA PHE A 32 -7.69 1.21 -6.02
C PHE A 32 -9.11 1.67 -6.39
N ILE A 33 -9.94 1.94 -5.39
CA ILE A 33 -11.33 2.38 -5.59
C ILE A 33 -11.37 3.76 -6.27
N ALA A 34 -10.48 4.66 -5.87
CA ALA A 34 -10.42 5.99 -6.46
C ALA A 34 -10.07 5.94 -7.96
N ASN A 35 -9.21 4.99 -8.37
CA ASN A 35 -8.75 4.76 -9.74
C ASN A 35 -8.33 6.04 -10.49
N ALA A 36 -7.78 7.01 -9.76
CA ALA A 36 -7.33 8.31 -10.24
C ALA A 36 -6.25 8.86 -9.30
N PRO A 37 -5.41 9.82 -9.73
CA PRO A 37 -4.44 10.47 -8.85
C PRO A 37 -5.13 11.25 -7.72
N ILE A 38 -4.72 10.99 -6.47
CA ILE A 38 -5.29 11.63 -5.27
C ILE A 38 -4.22 12.42 -4.50
N ARG A 39 -4.55 13.65 -4.11
CA ARG A 39 -3.67 14.50 -3.29
C ARG A 39 -3.53 13.95 -1.87
N PHE A 40 -2.33 14.09 -1.29
CA PHE A 40 -2.00 13.64 0.07
C PHE A 40 -3.07 14.02 1.12
N ASN A 41 -3.47 15.29 1.16
CA ASN A 41 -4.43 15.80 2.14
C ASN A 41 -5.83 15.19 1.99
N LYS A 42 -6.22 14.77 0.78
CA LYS A 42 -7.49 14.07 0.55
C LYS A 42 -7.42 12.66 1.12
N ILE A 43 -6.32 11.94 0.85
CA ILE A 43 -6.08 10.60 1.41
C ILE A 43 -6.08 10.65 2.94
N HIS A 44 -5.34 11.59 3.53
CA HIS A 44 -5.28 11.75 4.99
C HIS A 44 -6.65 12.02 5.61
N ARG A 45 -7.44 12.90 5.00
CA ARG A 45 -8.78 13.23 5.50
C ARG A 45 -9.72 12.02 5.43
N ASP A 46 -9.70 11.30 4.32
CA ASP A 46 -10.61 10.18 4.08
C ASP A 46 -10.21 8.91 4.88
N LEU A 47 -8.94 8.77 5.25
CA LEU A 47 -8.42 7.64 6.03
C LEU A 47 -8.18 7.97 7.51
N SER A 48 -8.79 9.05 8.02
CA SER A 48 -8.78 9.37 9.45
C SER A 48 -9.20 8.13 10.28
N PRO A 49 -8.54 7.82 11.41
CA PRO A 49 -7.61 8.66 12.18
C PRO A 49 -6.11 8.45 11.86
N ILE A 50 -5.73 8.06 10.63
CA ILE A 50 -4.31 7.96 10.27
C ILE A 50 -3.60 9.30 10.51
N THR A 51 -2.42 9.29 11.11
CA THR A 51 -1.63 10.53 11.23
C THR A 51 -0.92 10.85 9.92
N GLN A 52 -0.64 12.12 9.65
CA GLN A 52 0.16 12.52 8.47
C GLN A 52 1.52 11.79 8.42
N MET A 53 2.17 11.62 9.57
CA MET A 53 3.44 10.90 9.67
C MET A 53 3.28 9.43 9.28
N GLN A 54 2.22 8.75 9.76
CA GLN A 54 1.92 7.38 9.36
C GLN A 54 1.64 7.31 7.86
N LEU A 55 0.75 8.15 7.34
CA LEU A 55 0.40 8.14 5.92
C LEU A 55 1.64 8.34 5.03
N SER A 56 2.49 9.31 5.36
CA SER A 56 3.75 9.54 4.65
C SER A 56 4.68 8.31 4.68
N LYS A 57 4.83 7.67 5.86
CA LYS A 57 5.63 6.45 6.01
C LYS A 57 5.09 5.31 5.13
N TYR A 58 3.79 5.07 5.14
CA TYR A 58 3.17 3.99 4.37
C TYR A 58 3.21 4.26 2.86
N LEU A 59 2.88 5.48 2.40
CA LEU A 59 2.96 5.84 0.98
C LEU A 59 4.39 5.67 0.44
N LYS A 60 5.41 6.11 1.19
CA LYS A 60 6.81 5.91 0.82
C LYS A 60 7.22 4.43 0.76
N ALA A 61 6.67 3.61 1.65
CA ALA A 61 6.94 2.16 1.64
C ALA A 61 6.26 1.46 0.46
N LEU A 62 5.00 1.81 0.16
CA LEU A 62 4.25 1.29 -0.98
C LEU A 62 4.87 1.74 -2.32
N GLU A 63 5.38 2.96 -2.39
CA GLU A 63 6.14 3.49 -3.54
C GLU A 63 7.42 2.69 -3.79
N ARG A 64 8.17 2.37 -2.74
CA ARG A 64 9.38 1.53 -2.85
C ARG A 64 9.09 0.11 -3.35
N LEU A 65 7.88 -0.40 -3.12
CA LEU A 65 7.43 -1.69 -3.66
C LEU A 65 6.76 -1.57 -5.03
N ASN A 66 6.75 -0.37 -5.63
CA ASN A 66 6.09 -0.07 -6.89
C ASN A 66 4.58 -0.39 -6.90
N LEU A 67 3.92 -0.35 -5.74
CA LEU A 67 2.47 -0.56 -5.61
C LEU A 67 1.68 0.74 -5.73
N VAL A 68 2.34 1.86 -5.44
CA VAL A 68 1.79 3.21 -5.52
C VAL A 68 2.80 4.08 -6.26
N GLU A 69 2.33 4.92 -7.17
CA GLU A 69 3.12 5.93 -7.84
C GLU A 69 2.89 7.29 -7.17
N LYS A 70 3.95 8.08 -7.05
CA LYS A 70 3.89 9.47 -6.59
C LYS A 70 4.27 10.40 -7.74
N LYS A 71 3.37 11.34 -8.06
CA LYS A 71 3.65 12.42 -9.02
C LYS A 71 3.75 13.76 -8.31
N SER A 72 4.86 14.46 -8.53
CA SER A 72 5.10 15.81 -7.97
C SER A 72 4.91 16.86 -9.04
N TYR A 73 4.23 17.96 -8.70
CA TYR A 73 3.97 19.06 -9.60
C TYR A 73 4.62 20.33 -9.06
N ALA A 74 5.52 20.92 -9.85
CA ALA A 74 6.23 22.16 -9.55
C ALA A 74 5.36 23.38 -9.89
N GLU A 75 4.17 23.45 -9.31
CA GLU A 75 3.27 24.61 -9.38
C GLU A 75 3.31 25.38 -8.05
N ILE A 76 2.69 26.56 -7.99
CA ILE A 76 2.53 27.33 -6.76
C ILE A 76 1.07 27.26 -6.33
N PRO A 77 0.73 26.65 -5.17
CA PRO A 77 1.61 25.93 -4.24
C PRO A 77 2.00 24.52 -4.77
N PRO A 78 3.17 23.98 -4.37
CA PRO A 78 3.60 22.65 -4.81
C PRO A 78 2.60 21.58 -4.35
N ARG A 79 2.28 20.63 -5.23
CA ARG A 79 1.39 19.51 -4.90
C ARG A 79 1.98 18.17 -5.28
N VAL A 80 1.54 17.14 -4.56
CA VAL A 80 1.85 15.74 -4.83
C VAL A 80 0.56 14.94 -4.92
N GLU A 81 0.52 14.02 -5.87
CA GLU A 81 -0.58 13.08 -6.06
C GLU A 81 -0.06 11.66 -6.01
N TYR A 82 -0.91 10.75 -5.54
CA TYR A 82 -0.63 9.33 -5.45
C TYR A 82 -1.68 8.56 -6.23
N SER A 83 -1.26 7.55 -6.97
CA SER A 83 -2.12 6.64 -7.73
C SER A 83 -1.66 5.21 -7.49
N ILE A 84 -2.60 4.26 -7.53
CA ILE A 84 -2.23 2.84 -7.55
C ILE A 84 -1.59 2.49 -8.89
N THR A 85 -0.54 1.67 -8.87
CA THR A 85 0.09 1.14 -10.10
C THR A 85 -0.64 -0.11 -10.59
N ASP A 86 -0.29 -0.61 -11.77
CA ASP A 86 -0.83 -1.88 -12.26
C ASP A 86 -0.38 -3.07 -11.39
N LEU A 87 0.84 -3.05 -10.86
CA LEU A 87 1.30 -4.03 -9.86
C LEU A 87 0.50 -3.92 -8.55
N GLY A 88 0.16 -2.71 -8.12
CA GLY A 88 -0.72 -2.49 -6.98
C GLY A 88 -2.12 -3.07 -7.21
N LYS A 89 -2.68 -2.89 -8.41
CA LYS A 89 -3.98 -3.45 -8.81
C LYS A 89 -3.96 -4.97 -8.86
N SER A 90 -2.86 -5.58 -9.30
CA SER A 90 -2.76 -7.05 -9.38
C SER A 90 -2.80 -7.74 -8.01
N LEU A 91 -2.65 -7.01 -6.90
CA LEU A 91 -2.84 -7.56 -5.55
C LEU A 91 -4.30 -7.86 -5.20
N ASP A 92 -5.27 -7.32 -5.94
CA ASP A 92 -6.70 -7.54 -5.66
C ASP A 92 -7.06 -9.03 -5.67
N GLN A 93 -6.58 -9.77 -6.68
CA GLN A 93 -6.84 -11.21 -6.78
C GLN A 93 -6.22 -12.02 -5.62
N PRO A 94 -4.90 -11.93 -5.33
CA PRO A 94 -4.32 -12.62 -4.17
C PRO A 94 -5.00 -12.28 -2.84
N LEU A 95 -5.39 -11.02 -2.63
CA LEU A 95 -6.11 -10.61 -1.41
C LEU A 95 -7.53 -11.18 -1.36
N ALA A 96 -8.21 -11.29 -2.50
CA ALA A 96 -9.52 -11.92 -2.59
C ALA A 96 -9.44 -13.43 -2.28
N GLU A 97 -8.43 -14.12 -2.79
CA GLU A 97 -8.17 -15.54 -2.49
C GLU A 97 -7.89 -15.74 -0.99
N LEU A 98 -7.04 -14.90 -0.41
CA LEU A 98 -6.76 -14.93 1.03
C LEU A 98 -8.03 -14.64 1.85
N SER A 99 -8.84 -13.66 1.45
CA SER A 99 -10.13 -13.37 2.11
C SER A 99 -11.08 -14.56 2.04
N ASN A 100 -11.15 -15.25 0.90
CA ASN A 100 -11.97 -16.44 0.74
C ASN A 100 -11.48 -17.58 1.65
N TRP A 101 -10.17 -17.80 1.72
CA TRP A 101 -9.59 -18.78 2.63
C TRP A 101 -9.94 -18.46 4.10
N MET A 102 -9.83 -17.20 4.53
CA MET A 102 -10.21 -16.79 5.90
C MET A 102 -11.69 -17.05 6.18
N LYS A 103 -12.59 -16.73 5.23
CA LYS A 103 -14.04 -16.98 5.37
C LYS A 103 -14.36 -18.47 5.49
N GLN A 104 -13.67 -19.32 4.73
CA GLN A 104 -13.83 -20.77 4.81
C GLN A 104 -13.38 -21.33 6.18
N HIS A 105 -12.46 -20.64 6.86
CA HIS A 105 -11.87 -21.06 8.13
C HIS A 105 -12.25 -20.12 9.29
N ASP A 106 -13.32 -19.33 9.17
CA ASP A 106 -13.74 -18.31 10.14
C ASP A 106 -13.92 -18.87 11.57
N ASN A 107 -14.28 -20.15 11.67
CA ASN A 107 -14.45 -20.85 12.94
C ASN A 107 -13.17 -20.95 13.79
N PHE A 108 -11.98 -20.80 13.19
CA PHE A 108 -10.70 -20.81 13.93
C PHE A 108 -10.35 -19.44 14.56
N PHE A 109 -11.04 -18.37 14.15
CA PHE A 109 -10.72 -16.99 14.56
C PHE A 109 -11.81 -16.35 15.44
N LYS A 110 -12.85 -17.12 15.79
CA LYS A 110 -13.85 -16.78 16.81
C LYS A 110 -13.44 -17.36 18.17
#